data_AF-A0A2D8CSH1-F1
#
_entry.id   AF-A0A2D8CSH1-F1
#
_cell.length_a   1.000
_cell.length_b   1.000
_cell.length_c   1.000
_cell.angle_alpha   90.00
_cell.angle_beta   90.00
_cell.angle_gamma   90.00
#
_symmetry.space_group_name_H-M   'P 1'
#
loop_
_entity.id
_entity.type
_entity.pdbx_description
1 polymer ?
#
loop_
_entity_poly.entity_id
_entity_poly.type
_entity_poly.pdbx_seq_one_letter_code
_entity_poly.pdbx_strand_id
1 'polypeptide(L)'
;MLGNKYYSCTVNGLKLGFSFTQFFQILSRKKQKVVIFNTSLNLDKKLVESVFVEYQNLGVDYSCYKPLKRCFELVKNKPINAEFVYELIELLTVENNITATYHFGFDLISNDKLVEIPRYNKQDVVNCINNAKIELERKIKTAVY
;
A
#
# COMPACT_ATOMS: atom_id res chain seq x y z
N MET A 1 -4.48 -5.46 -6.94
CA MET A 1 -4.30 -6.68 -7.76
C MET A 1 -5.15 -6.51 -9.01
N LEU A 2 -4.74 -7.09 -10.13
CA LEU A 2 -5.55 -7.07 -11.35
C LEU A 2 -5.39 -8.40 -12.08
N GLY A 3 -6.49 -9.12 -12.31
CA GLY A 3 -6.48 -10.41 -13.02
C GLY A 3 -5.52 -11.46 -12.43
N ASN A 4 -5.56 -11.68 -11.11
CA ASN A 4 -4.63 -12.55 -10.36
C ASN A 4 -3.15 -12.16 -10.43
N LYS A 5 -2.86 -10.95 -10.90
CA LYS A 5 -1.50 -10.39 -10.92
C LYS A 5 -1.32 -9.32 -9.85
N TYR A 6 -0.12 -9.33 -9.27
CA TYR A 6 0.35 -8.41 -8.27
C TYR A 6 1.28 -7.36 -8.90
N TYR A 7 1.06 -6.12 -8.51
CA TYR A 7 1.83 -4.96 -8.95
C TYR A 7 2.25 -4.18 -7.71
N SER A 8 3.53 -3.86 -7.59
CA SER A 8 4.03 -3.01 -6.51
C SER A 8 5.27 -2.25 -6.92
N CYS A 9 5.45 -1.08 -6.31
CA CYS A 9 6.70 -0.35 -6.35
C CYS A 9 7.25 -0.23 -4.94
N THR A 10 8.53 -0.56 -4.76
CA THR A 10 9.24 -0.47 -3.47
C THR A 10 10.62 0.13 -3.69
N VAL A 11 11.30 0.53 -2.61
CA VAL A 11 12.71 0.95 -2.67
C VAL A 11 13.62 -0.13 -3.27
N ASN A 12 13.20 -1.40 -3.20
CA ASN A 12 13.92 -2.54 -3.78
C ASN A 12 13.56 -2.80 -5.26
N GLY A 13 12.85 -1.87 -5.89
CA GLY A 13 12.46 -1.94 -7.29
C GLY A 13 10.99 -2.29 -7.51
N LEU A 14 10.70 -2.48 -8.79
CA LEU A 14 9.36 -2.63 -9.34
C LEU A 14 8.99 -4.11 -9.55
N LYS A 15 7.76 -4.48 -9.19
CA LYS A 15 7.17 -5.78 -9.49
C LYS A 15 5.93 -5.57 -10.36
N LEU A 16 5.98 -6.04 -11.60
CA LEU A 16 4.86 -6.00 -12.54
C LEU A 16 4.38 -7.41 -12.85
N GLY A 17 3.07 -7.63 -12.84
CA GLY A 17 2.51 -8.88 -13.36
C GLY A 17 2.86 -10.14 -12.57
N PHE A 18 3.32 -10.02 -11.32
CA PHE A 18 3.76 -11.16 -10.52
C PHE A 18 2.57 -12.02 -10.11
N SER A 19 2.73 -13.34 -9.98
CA SER A 19 1.62 -14.21 -9.56
C SER A 19 1.16 -13.82 -8.15
N PHE A 20 -0.13 -13.48 -7.99
CA PHE A 20 -0.66 -13.17 -6.67
C PHE A 20 -0.54 -14.38 -5.73
N THR A 21 -0.76 -15.60 -6.23
CA THR A 21 -0.61 -16.82 -5.43
C THR A 21 0.79 -16.97 -4.84
N GLN A 22 1.83 -16.72 -5.65
CA GLN A 22 3.22 -16.77 -5.19
C GLN A 22 3.50 -15.68 -4.16
N PHE A 23 3.01 -14.45 -4.40
CA PHE A 23 3.12 -13.36 -3.45
C PHE A 23 2.42 -13.67 -2.12
N PHE A 24 1.20 -14.21 -2.19
CA PHE A 24 0.39 -14.55 -1.02
C PHE A 24 1.02 -15.67 -0.18
N GLN A 25 1.65 -16.66 -0.82
CA GLN A 25 2.42 -17.69 -0.12
C GLN A 25 3.57 -17.07 0.71
N ILE A 26 4.22 -16.01 0.21
CA ILE A 26 5.27 -15.30 0.96
C ILE A 26 4.68 -14.62 2.19
N LEU A 27 3.56 -13.92 2.04
CA LEU A 27 2.85 -13.26 3.16
C LEU A 27 2.44 -14.27 4.24
N SER A 28 1.90 -15.41 3.81
CA SER A 28 1.48 -16.50 4.68
C SER A 28 2.64 -17.10 5.47
N ARG A 29 3.75 -17.44 4.80
CA ARG A 29 4.95 -17.98 5.47
C ARG A 29 5.54 -17.03 6.50
N LYS A 30 5.49 -15.72 6.23
CA LYS A 30 5.97 -14.68 7.14
C LYS A 30 4.99 -14.33 8.26
N LYS A 31 3.81 -14.97 8.31
CA LYS A 31 2.72 -14.65 9.25
C LYS A 31 2.38 -13.15 9.27
N GLN A 32 2.43 -12.52 8.10
CA GLN A 32 2.23 -11.09 7.99
C GLN A 32 0.73 -10.77 8.09
N LYS A 33 0.38 -9.80 8.94
CA LYS A 33 -0.98 -9.26 9.05
C LYS A 33 -1.25 -8.33 7.86
N VAL A 34 -2.26 -8.63 7.05
CA VAL A 34 -2.56 -7.90 5.82
C VAL A 34 -4.06 -7.67 5.67
N VAL A 35 -4.44 -6.43 5.37
CA VAL A 35 -5.79 -6.06 4.96
C VAL A 35 -5.82 -5.91 3.44
N ILE A 36 -6.79 -6.53 2.79
CA ILE A 36 -6.96 -6.50 1.34
C ILE A 36 -8.31 -5.86 1.04
N PHE A 37 -8.28 -4.75 0.30
CA PHE A 37 -9.47 -4.06 -0.19
C PHE A 37 -9.74 -4.48 -1.63
N ASN A 38 -10.97 -4.91 -1.91
CA ASN A 38 -11.47 -5.05 -3.26
C ASN A 38 -12.17 -3.75 -3.67
N THR A 39 -11.93 -3.30 -4.90
CA THR A 39 -12.42 -2.01 -5.38
C THR A 39 -13.26 -2.17 -6.64
N SER A 40 -14.33 -1.40 -6.79
CA SER A 40 -15.15 -1.33 -8.01
C SER A 40 -14.50 -0.54 -9.15
N LEU A 41 -13.33 0.09 -8.90
CA LEU A 41 -12.61 0.86 -9.90
C LEU A 41 -12.09 -0.04 -11.02
N ASN A 42 -12.52 0.25 -12.25
CA ASN A 42 -12.15 -0.51 -13.43
C ASN A 42 -10.76 -0.09 -13.93
N LEU A 43 -9.72 -0.73 -13.38
CA LEU A 43 -8.34 -0.53 -13.79
C LEU A 43 -8.01 -1.41 -15.00
N ASP A 44 -7.55 -0.81 -16.09
CA ASP A 44 -6.98 -1.55 -17.21
C ASP A 44 -5.53 -1.97 -16.93
N LYS A 45 -5.11 -3.12 -17.46
CA LYS A 45 -3.77 -3.65 -17.26
C LYS A 45 -2.69 -2.75 -17.86
N LYS A 46 -2.89 -2.27 -19.09
CA LYS A 46 -1.89 -1.43 -19.77
C LYS A 46 -1.70 -0.11 -19.02
N LEU A 47 -2.80 0.47 -18.52
CA LEU A 47 -2.77 1.65 -17.67
C LEU A 47 -1.96 1.41 -16.38
N VAL A 48 -2.23 0.31 -15.68
CA VAL A 48 -1.51 0.00 -14.44
C VAL A 48 -0.02 -0.21 -14.72
N GLU A 49 0.34 -0.96 -15.75
CA GLU A 49 1.74 -1.19 -16.10
C GLU A 49 2.45 0.11 -16.51
N SER A 50 1.82 0.96 -17.35
CA SER A 50 2.42 2.23 -17.77
C SER A 50 2.68 3.15 -16.59
N VAL A 51 1.68 3.31 -15.70
CA VAL A 51 1.82 4.15 -14.51
C VAL A 51 2.91 3.60 -13.60
N PHE A 52 2.94 2.30 -13.31
CA PHE A 52 3.95 1.78 -12.38
C PHE A 52 5.38 1.90 -12.91
N VAL A 53 5.59 1.84 -14.24
CA VAL A 53 6.90 2.09 -14.85
C VAL A 53 7.34 3.55 -14.67
N GLU A 54 6.44 4.52 -14.77
CA GLU A 54 6.76 5.95 -14.51
C GLU A 54 7.30 6.18 -13.08
N TYR A 55 6.89 5.34 -12.14
CA TYR A 55 7.33 5.38 -10.74
C TYR A 55 8.39 4.33 -10.40
N GLN A 56 9.07 3.71 -11.38
CA GLN A 56 10.07 2.67 -11.15
C GLN A 56 11.20 3.12 -10.20
N ASN A 57 11.63 4.37 -10.34
CA ASN A 57 12.61 4.99 -9.47
C ASN A 57 11.87 5.74 -8.36
N LEU A 58 11.43 5.03 -7.31
CA LEU A 58 10.89 5.67 -6.12
C LEU A 58 11.99 6.53 -5.48
N GLY A 59 11.97 7.83 -5.80
CA GLY A 59 12.81 8.84 -5.16
C GLY A 59 12.34 9.15 -3.74
N VAL A 60 13.13 9.98 -3.04
CA VAL A 60 12.91 10.36 -1.63
C VAL A 60 11.53 11.03 -1.40
N ASP A 61 10.93 11.61 -2.44
CA ASP A 61 9.77 12.49 -2.32
C ASP A 61 8.41 11.81 -2.55
N TYR A 62 8.39 10.49 -2.81
CA TYR A 62 7.19 9.78 -3.25
C TYR A 62 7.04 8.44 -2.51
N SER A 63 5.91 8.26 -1.82
CA SER A 63 5.57 7.01 -1.13
C SER A 63 5.11 5.92 -2.10
N CYS A 64 5.23 4.66 -1.70
CA CYS A 64 4.94 3.49 -2.54
C CYS A 64 3.48 3.37 -3.01
N TYR A 65 2.53 4.15 -2.45
CA TYR A 65 1.14 4.14 -2.89
C TYR A 65 0.84 5.15 -4.02
N LYS A 66 1.75 6.08 -4.34
CA LYS A 66 1.53 7.09 -5.39
C LYS A 66 1.22 6.51 -6.78
N PRO A 67 1.82 5.40 -7.25
CA PRO A 67 1.41 4.77 -8.51
C PRO A 67 -0.07 4.35 -8.47
N LEU A 68 -0.51 3.80 -7.34
CA LEU A 68 -1.91 3.41 -7.14
C LEU A 68 -2.85 4.62 -7.14
N LYS A 69 -2.46 5.69 -6.43
CA LYS A 69 -3.19 6.97 -6.45
C LYS A 69 -3.35 7.49 -7.89
N ARG A 70 -2.26 7.51 -8.66
CA ARG A 70 -2.27 7.98 -10.05
C ARG A 70 -3.20 7.15 -10.94
N CYS A 71 -3.19 5.83 -10.80
CA CYS A 71 -4.14 4.96 -11.49
C CYS A 71 -5.60 5.34 -11.19
N PHE A 72 -5.92 5.61 -9.91
CA PHE A 72 -7.26 5.99 -9.50
C PHE A 72 -7.67 7.39 -9.99
N GLU A 73 -6.75 8.36 -10.00
CA GLU A 73 -6.99 9.68 -10.57
C GLU A 73 -7.31 9.62 -12.06
N LEU A 74 -6.58 8.78 -12.80
CA LEU A 74 -6.80 8.59 -14.23
C LEU A 74 -8.16 7.95 -14.51
N VAL A 75 -8.55 6.91 -13.76
CA VAL A 75 -9.87 6.27 -13.92
C VAL A 75 -11.02 7.18 -13.51
N LYS A 76 -10.85 7.99 -12.46
CA LYS A 76 -11.90 8.92 -11.99
C LYS A 76 -11.91 10.25 -12.74
N ASN A 77 -10.93 10.50 -13.60
CA ASN A 77 -10.72 11.77 -14.29
C ASN A 77 -10.74 12.99 -13.34
N LYS A 78 -10.16 12.86 -12.14
CA LYS A 78 -10.07 13.93 -11.15
C LYS A 78 -8.86 13.73 -10.21
N PRO A 79 -8.26 14.80 -9.68
CA PRO A 79 -7.21 14.68 -8.67
C PRO A 79 -7.76 14.10 -7.37
N ILE A 80 -6.94 13.33 -6.66
CA ILE A 80 -7.27 12.77 -5.34
C ILE A 80 -6.45 13.49 -4.28
N ASN A 81 -7.10 14.15 -3.34
CA ASN A 81 -6.42 14.79 -2.22
C ASN A 81 -6.13 13.78 -1.09
N ALA A 82 -5.14 12.92 -1.31
CA ALA A 82 -4.61 11.98 -0.32
C ALA A 82 -3.08 12.00 -0.37
N GLU A 83 -2.44 12.30 0.75
CA GLU A 83 -1.00 12.27 1.03
C GLU A 83 -0.57 10.92 1.62
N PHE A 84 -1.50 10.19 2.23
CA PHE A 84 -1.26 8.86 2.79
C PHE A 84 -2.28 7.82 2.33
N VAL A 85 -1.92 6.53 2.48
CA VAL A 85 -2.78 5.42 2.07
C VAL A 85 -4.08 5.34 2.87
N TYR A 86 -4.08 5.73 4.16
CA TYR A 86 -5.30 5.71 4.99
C TYR A 86 -6.31 6.75 4.51
N GLU A 87 -5.87 7.93 4.09
CA GLU A 87 -6.73 8.98 3.51
C GLU A 87 -7.34 8.49 2.19
N LEU A 88 -6.56 7.78 1.38
CA LEU A 88 -7.07 7.16 0.16
C LEU A 88 -8.16 6.11 0.47
N ILE A 89 -7.97 5.28 1.50
CA ILE A 89 -8.96 4.29 1.92
C ILE A 89 -10.25 4.97 2.40
N GLU A 90 -10.14 6.04 3.19
CA GLU A 90 -11.31 6.80 3.65
C GLU A 90 -12.09 7.41 2.48
N LEU A 91 -11.40 8.03 1.52
CA LEU A 91 -12.02 8.57 0.30
C LEU A 91 -12.73 7.48 -0.51
N LEU A 92 -12.10 6.32 -0.70
CA LEU A 92 -12.71 5.20 -1.42
C LEU A 92 -13.91 4.61 -0.68
N THR A 93 -13.91 4.64 0.65
CA THR A 93 -15.03 4.21 1.48
C THR A 93 -16.23 5.15 1.31
N VAL A 94 -16.01 6.47 1.43
CA VAL A 94 -17.07 7.49 1.28
C VAL A 94 -17.71 7.45 -0.11
N GLU A 95 -16.91 7.17 -1.14
CA GLU A 95 -17.39 7.08 -2.52
C GLU A 95 -17.97 5.70 -2.88
N ASN A 96 -18.15 4.79 -1.93
CA ASN A 96 -18.62 3.41 -2.16
C ASN A 96 -17.79 2.63 -3.20
N ASN A 97 -16.49 2.92 -3.29
CA ASN A 97 -15.58 2.27 -4.20
C ASN A 97 -14.93 1.01 -3.63
N ILE A 98 -15.05 0.75 -2.32
CA ILE A 98 -14.61 -0.50 -1.68
C ILE A 98 -15.77 -1.47 -1.62
N THR A 99 -15.66 -2.58 -2.34
CA THR A 99 -16.74 -3.59 -2.45
C THR A 99 -16.61 -4.71 -1.45
N ALA A 100 -15.40 -4.99 -0.96
CA ALA A 100 -15.13 -6.00 0.05
C ALA A 100 -13.80 -5.72 0.76
N THR A 101 -13.70 -6.16 2.00
CA THR A 101 -12.48 -6.09 2.81
C THR A 101 -12.17 -7.48 3.35
N TYR A 102 -10.95 -7.95 3.14
CA TYR A 102 -10.47 -9.24 3.62
C TYR A 102 -9.31 -9.05 4.59
N HIS A 103 -9.30 -9.85 5.65
CA HIS A 103 -8.28 -9.81 6.69
C HIS A 103 -7.49 -11.12 6.68
N PHE A 104 -6.17 -11.02 6.57
CA PHE A 104 -5.28 -12.18 6.56
C PHE A 104 -4.25 -12.10 7.69
N GLY A 105 -4.04 -13.20 8.40
CA GLY A 105 -3.07 -13.30 9.50
C GLY A 105 -3.50 -12.58 10.79
N PHE A 106 -4.72 -12.04 10.84
CA PHE A 106 -5.33 -11.54 12.08
C PHE A 106 -5.90 -12.71 12.87
N ASP A 107 -5.77 -12.67 14.18
CA ASP A 107 -6.32 -13.69 15.07
C ASP A 107 -7.85 -13.69 14.94
N LEU A 108 -8.46 -14.86 14.76
CA LEU A 108 -9.90 -15.11 14.58
C LEU A 108 -10.79 -14.66 15.77
N ILE A 109 -10.25 -13.95 16.75
CA ILE A 109 -10.99 -13.43 17.92
C ILE A 109 -11.81 -12.20 17.51
N SER A 110 -12.59 -12.30 16.44
CA SER A 110 -13.54 -11.27 16.04
C SER A 110 -14.56 -11.79 15.02
N ASN A 111 -15.06 -13.02 15.16
CA ASN A 111 -16.22 -13.45 14.35
C ASN A 111 -17.46 -12.54 14.56
N ASP A 112 -17.48 -11.70 15.60
CA ASP A 112 -18.52 -10.69 15.87
C ASP A 112 -17.98 -9.26 16.13
N LYS A 113 -16.68 -8.99 15.92
CA LYS A 113 -16.13 -7.65 16.09
C LYS A 113 -15.48 -7.19 14.80
N LEU A 114 -15.87 -6.01 14.33
CA LEU A 114 -15.16 -5.28 13.29
C LEU A 114 -13.68 -5.24 13.70
N VAL A 115 -12.80 -5.80 12.87
CA VAL A 115 -11.36 -5.64 13.05
C VAL A 115 -11.09 -4.14 12.99
N GLU A 116 -10.79 -3.55 14.13
CA GLU A 116 -10.43 -2.15 14.20
C GLU A 116 -9.03 -2.03 13.62
N ILE A 117 -8.95 -1.60 12.36
CA ILE A 117 -7.69 -1.27 11.72
C ILE A 117 -7.13 -0.08 12.50
N PRO A 118 -5.97 -0.22 13.17
CA PRO A 118 -5.38 0.90 13.88
C PRO A 118 -5.17 2.03 12.87
N ARG A 119 -5.88 3.15 13.09
CA ARG A 119 -5.76 4.34 12.27
C ARG A 119 -4.58 5.14 12.79
N TYR A 120 -3.54 5.21 11.97
CA TYR A 120 -2.44 6.14 12.21
C TYR A 120 -2.86 7.49 11.66
N ASN A 121 -2.80 8.53 12.49
CA ASN A 121 -2.94 9.89 12.00
C ASN A 121 -1.62 10.34 11.35
N LYS A 122 -1.64 11.49 10.67
CA LYS A 122 -0.45 12.07 10.03
C LYS A 122 0.73 12.19 10.99
N GLN A 123 0.49 12.58 12.23
CA GLN A 123 1.54 12.73 13.24
C GLN A 123 2.16 11.38 13.62
N ASP A 124 1.36 10.31 13.75
CA ASP A 124 1.87 8.97 14.03
C ASP A 124 2.81 8.50 12.92
N VAL A 125 2.44 8.73 11.66
CA VAL A 125 3.28 8.38 10.50
C VAL A 125 4.58 9.20 10.49
N VAL A 126 4.49 10.51 10.72
CA VAL A 126 5.68 11.39 10.81
C VAL A 126 6.60 10.96 11.96
N ASN A 127 6.03 10.63 13.12
CA ASN A 127 6.79 10.14 14.27
C ASN A 127 7.54 8.84 13.94
N CYS A 128 6.87 7.89 13.26
CA CYS A 128 7.52 6.67 12.78
C CYS A 128 8.69 6.97 11.82
N ILE A 129 8.52 7.88 10.87
CA ILE A 129 9.58 8.28 9.94
C ILE A 129 10.77 8.89 10.69
N ASN A 130 10.50 9.80 11.64
CA ASN A 130 11.54 10.45 12.44
C ASN A 130 12.30 9.45 13.30
N ASN A 131 11.60 8.52 13.95
CA ASN A 131 12.20 7.46 14.74
C ASN A 131 13.11 6.56 13.88
N ALA A 132 12.66 6.20 12.67
CA ALA A 132 13.47 5.41 11.74
C ALA A 132 14.73 6.17 11.28
N LYS A 133 14.63 7.49 11.04
CA LYS A 133 15.80 8.33 10.72
C LYS A 133 16.81 8.36 11.87
N ILE A 134 16.34 8.55 13.10
CA ILE A 134 17.21 8.55 14.29
C ILE A 134 17.92 7.19 14.44
N GLU A 135 17.20 6.08 14.23
CA GLU A 135 17.79 4.74 14.30
C GLU A 135 18.86 4.51 13.21
N LEU A 136 18.61 5.00 11.98
CA LEU A 136 19.56 4.94 10.88
C LEU A 136 20.82 5.76 11.18
N GLU A 137 20.67 6.99 11.67
CA GLU A 137 21.79 7.86 12.07
C GLU A 137 22.64 7.22 13.17
N ARG A 138 22.00 6.56 14.15
CA ARG A 138 22.71 5.78 15.17
C ARG A 138 23.52 4.66 14.55
N LYS A 139 22.93 3.84 13.66
CA LYS A 139 23.63 2.74 12.98
C LYS A 139 24.83 3.22 12.16
N ILE A 140 24.70 4.35 11.47
CA ILE A 140 25.81 4.96 10.72
C ILE A 140 26.92 5.38 11.67
N LYS A 141 26.60 6.06 12.79
CA LYS A 141 27.61 6.48 13.77
C LYS A 141 28.36 5.31 14.40
N THR A 142 27.68 4.20 14.68
CA THR A 142 28.31 3.01 15.27
C THR A 142 29.14 2.21 14.25
N ALA A 143 28.85 2.29 12.95
CA ALA A 143 29.57 1.57 11.90
C ALA A 143 30.90 2.25 11.48
N VAL A 144 31.15 3.48 11.92
CA VAL A 144 32.36 4.26 11.61
C VAL A 144 33.42 4.13 12.72
N TYR A 145 33.15 3.33 13.76
CA TYR A 145 34.08 2.98 14.84
C TYR A 145 34.52 1.51 14.77
#